data_AF-A0A9P7MV51-F1
#
_entry.id   AF-A0A9P7MV51-F1
#
_cell.length_a   1.000
_cell.length_b   1.000
_cell.length_c   1.000
_cell.angle_alpha   90.00
_cell.angle_beta   90.00
_cell.angle_gamma   90.00
#
_symmetry.space_group_name_H-M   'P 1'
#
loop_
_entity.id
_entity.type
_entity.pdbx_description
1 polymer ?
#
loop_
_entity_poly.entity_id
_entity_poly.type
_entity_poly.pdbx_seq_one_letter_code
_entity_poly.pdbx_strand_id
1 'polypeptide(L)'
;MASPIGFKSSCRTTSSRGKLSNELPLPSWTNGGACVVPGKAVDVSTYPASGEKVVPTRSDDVAVNDDEERVSDDEDRLDSVIVTGYDAAQYLLSLRDDFEPALTFRSIVVASAWNAARAVMSHSARLYSMIKQDAEERQSRNPKVDRFRPSFSPADGDEIASISVRHISYYFTTKVFVKRQPHTDELGLDGFGNPMVNPYIADRLRNEAAVLQFVAKHTTIPVPEFLDLWEENELVYLKTALVENAVELRHVDESLLPMAIMSVTAQLKSDILPQLRRLRRNFMGSPNPELPVIPPRRLWRFREKRVWPSMTKDTDDYVLCHTDLDRQNILVDPNTFKIVSILDWETAGFFPQEWELPLWTINGPQEKSRMTKEAHRREIACFDVSDTTILAGLRALFEIPV
;
A
#
# COMPACT_ATOMS: atom_id res chain seq x y z
N MET A 1 14.81 -16.14 56.70
CA MET A 1 15.94 -17.06 56.96
C MET A 1 15.46 -18.49 56.70
N ALA A 2 16.36 -19.31 56.15
CA ALA A 2 16.24 -20.76 55.91
C ALA A 2 15.42 -21.25 54.69
N SER A 3 16.08 -21.26 53.52
CA SER A 3 16.18 -22.46 52.64
C SER A 3 17.17 -23.47 53.29
N PRO A 4 17.50 -24.66 52.74
CA PRO A 4 17.18 -25.23 51.41
C PRO A 4 16.85 -26.75 51.44
N ILE A 5 16.60 -27.36 50.28
CA ILE A 5 17.10 -28.71 49.90
C ILE A 5 16.91 -28.85 48.39
N GLY A 6 18.02 -29.09 47.69
CA GLY A 6 18.03 -29.52 46.29
C GLY A 6 18.32 -31.00 46.20
N PHE A 7 17.96 -31.61 45.06
CA PHE A 7 18.48 -32.92 44.68
C PHE A 7 18.91 -32.90 43.21
N LYS A 8 20.22 -33.09 43.02
CA LYS A 8 20.84 -33.58 41.79
C LYS A 8 20.90 -35.10 41.88
N SER A 9 20.70 -35.81 40.77
CA SER A 9 21.34 -37.11 40.57
C SER A 9 21.67 -37.32 39.10
N SER A 10 22.93 -37.69 38.87
CA SER A 10 23.61 -37.94 37.61
C SER A 10 23.91 -39.44 37.48
N CYS A 11 23.89 -39.92 36.22
CA CYS A 11 24.66 -41.05 35.64
C CYS A 11 24.53 -42.48 36.22
N ARG A 12 24.11 -43.44 35.38
CA ARG A 12 25.03 -44.28 34.57
C ARG A 12 24.33 -45.23 33.59
N THR A 13 24.97 -45.29 32.43
CA THR A 13 25.04 -46.31 31.36
C THR A 13 24.98 -47.78 31.77
N THR A 14 24.34 -48.62 30.94
CA THR A 14 24.94 -49.82 30.32
C THR A 14 24.29 -50.17 28.98
N SER A 15 25.13 -50.70 28.10
CA SER A 15 25.00 -51.05 26.69
C SER A 15 24.39 -52.45 26.48
N SER A 16 23.65 -52.63 25.38
CA SER A 16 23.71 -53.89 24.60
C SER A 16 23.31 -53.68 23.13
N ARG A 17 24.29 -53.98 22.28
CA ARG A 17 24.31 -54.20 20.82
C ARG A 17 23.05 -54.82 20.20
N GLY A 18 22.72 -54.32 19.00
CA GLY A 18 22.01 -55.04 17.94
C GLY A 18 22.21 -54.33 16.60
N LYS A 19 23.14 -54.85 15.77
CA LYS A 19 23.45 -54.39 14.41
C LYS A 19 22.32 -54.75 13.44
N LEU A 20 22.04 -53.89 12.46
CA LEU A 20 21.98 -54.28 11.04
C LEU A 20 22.10 -53.03 10.15
N SER A 21 22.95 -53.21 9.16
CA SER A 21 23.52 -52.28 8.19
C SER A 21 22.56 -51.93 7.06
N ASN A 22 22.69 -50.73 6.51
CA ASN A 22 22.98 -50.52 5.08
C ASN A 22 23.36 -49.05 4.83
N GLU A 23 24.62 -48.87 4.43
CA GLU A 23 25.22 -47.61 4.00
C GLU A 23 25.29 -47.53 2.47
N LEU A 24 24.89 -46.34 1.96
CA LEU A 24 25.53 -45.56 0.87
C LEU A 24 25.44 -46.08 -0.59
N PRO A 25 25.64 -45.23 -1.64
CA PRO A 25 26.32 -43.93 -1.62
C PRO A 25 25.75 -42.77 -2.47
N LEU A 26 26.27 -41.56 -2.20
CA LEU A 26 26.33 -40.41 -3.13
C LEU A 26 27.29 -40.72 -4.29
N PRO A 27 27.18 -40.00 -5.43
CA PRO A 27 28.41 -39.58 -6.07
C PRO A 27 28.43 -38.16 -6.64
N SER A 28 29.68 -37.77 -6.88
CA SER A 28 30.29 -36.52 -7.30
C SER A 28 30.14 -36.16 -8.79
N TRP A 29 30.51 -34.92 -9.09
CA TRP A 29 30.77 -34.36 -10.42
C TRP A 29 31.86 -35.10 -11.21
N THR A 30 31.68 -35.28 -12.54
CA THR A 30 32.61 -34.91 -13.65
C THR A 30 32.06 -35.26 -15.06
N ASN A 31 32.22 -34.30 -15.98
CA ASN A 31 32.23 -34.28 -17.46
C ASN A 31 32.08 -35.55 -18.33
N GLY A 32 31.36 -35.39 -19.47
CA GLY A 32 31.74 -36.03 -20.75
C GLY A 32 30.61 -36.31 -21.77
N GLY A 33 30.65 -35.65 -22.95
CA GLY A 33 30.11 -36.14 -24.25
C GLY A 33 28.65 -35.75 -24.59
N ALA A 34 28.38 -34.63 -25.27
CA ALA A 34 28.43 -34.43 -26.73
C ALA A 34 27.30 -35.11 -27.54
N CYS A 35 26.33 -34.32 -28.00
CA CYS A 35 25.69 -34.49 -29.31
C CYS A 35 25.61 -33.13 -30.03
N VAL A 36 26.21 -33.13 -31.22
CA VAL A 36 26.39 -32.10 -32.26
C VAL A 36 25.10 -32.09 -33.12
N VAL A 37 24.59 -31.07 -33.82
CA VAL A 37 25.09 -30.11 -34.85
C VAL A 37 23.88 -29.17 -35.23
N PRO A 38 23.97 -28.16 -36.13
CA PRO A 38 25.01 -27.14 -36.41
C PRO A 38 24.49 -25.68 -36.46
N GLY A 39 25.41 -24.72 -36.31
CA GLY A 39 25.67 -23.75 -37.38
C GLY A 39 25.14 -22.31 -37.25
N LYS A 40 25.92 -21.42 -36.63
CA LYS A 40 26.80 -20.45 -37.33
C LYS A 40 27.37 -19.46 -36.30
N ALA A 41 28.69 -19.52 -36.11
CA ALA A 41 29.46 -18.48 -35.45
C ALA A 41 29.80 -17.38 -36.46
N VAL A 42 29.73 -16.11 -36.04
CA VAL A 42 30.61 -15.05 -36.55
C VAL A 42 31.07 -14.21 -35.35
N ASP A 43 32.34 -13.89 -35.45
CA ASP A 43 33.31 -13.37 -34.48
C ASP A 43 33.11 -11.89 -34.13
N VAL A 44 33.63 -11.51 -32.97
CA VAL A 44 33.68 -10.15 -32.43
C VAL A 44 34.91 -9.45 -33.00
N SER A 45 34.72 -8.39 -33.78
CA SER A 45 35.78 -7.41 -34.02
C SER A 45 35.23 -6.09 -34.56
N THR A 46 35.72 -5.00 -33.97
CA THR A 46 35.78 -3.61 -34.50
C THR A 46 34.49 -2.79 -34.54
N TYR A 47 34.32 -1.95 -33.52
CA TYR A 47 33.60 -0.67 -33.61
C TYR A 47 34.33 0.27 -34.56
N PRO A 48 33.64 0.92 -35.53
CA PRO A 48 34.07 2.20 -36.05
C PRO A 48 33.36 3.32 -35.30
N ALA A 49 34.17 4.25 -34.80
CA ALA A 49 33.74 5.58 -34.37
C ALA A 49 33.37 6.45 -35.59
N SER A 50 32.72 7.57 -35.27
CA SER A 50 32.42 8.75 -36.08
C SER A 50 31.17 8.68 -36.98
N GLY A 51 30.16 9.44 -36.56
CA GLY A 51 29.02 9.82 -37.38
C GLY A 51 29.44 10.85 -38.42
N GLU A 52 29.27 10.47 -39.68
CA GLU A 52 29.26 11.38 -40.82
C GLU A 52 27.94 12.16 -40.85
N LYS A 53 28.04 13.48 -41.04
CA LYS A 53 26.89 14.37 -41.28
C LYS A 53 26.19 13.94 -42.57
N VAL A 54 24.97 13.43 -42.46
CA VAL A 54 24.07 13.29 -43.61
C VAL A 54 23.35 14.63 -43.80
N VAL A 55 23.76 15.36 -44.83
CA VAL A 55 23.06 16.54 -45.35
C VAL A 55 21.94 16.06 -46.27
N PRO A 56 20.67 16.48 -46.08
CA PRO A 56 19.63 16.19 -47.06
C PRO A 56 19.77 17.16 -48.25
N THR A 57 19.94 16.59 -49.44
CA THR A 57 19.94 17.30 -50.71
C THR A 57 18.56 17.87 -51.02
N ARG A 58 18.53 19.19 -51.26
CA ARG A 58 17.38 19.96 -51.73
C ARG A 58 17.21 19.74 -53.23
N SER A 59 16.07 19.21 -53.66
CA SER A 59 15.57 19.32 -55.03
C SER A 59 14.42 20.32 -55.01
N ASP A 60 14.59 21.46 -55.69
CA ASP A 60 13.69 21.91 -56.76
C ASP A 60 13.97 23.38 -57.11
N ASP A 61 14.07 23.60 -58.41
CA ASP A 61 14.35 24.85 -59.08
C ASP A 61 13.12 25.77 -59.14
N VAL A 62 13.39 27.06 -58.88
CA VAL A 62 12.83 28.28 -59.48
C VAL A 62 11.34 28.63 -59.26
N ALA A 63 11.11 29.70 -58.50
CA ALA A 63 10.54 30.94 -59.04
C ALA A 63 10.80 32.12 -58.08
N VAL A 64 11.49 33.15 -58.59
CA VAL A 64 11.57 34.48 -57.98
C VAL A 64 10.24 35.18 -58.22
N ASN A 65 9.62 35.69 -57.16
CA ASN A 65 8.76 36.87 -57.21
C ASN A 65 8.96 37.61 -55.87
N ASP A 66 9.50 38.81 -55.98
CA ASP A 66 9.44 39.84 -54.94
C ASP A 66 7.97 40.27 -54.78
N ASP A 67 7.47 40.30 -53.54
CA ASP A 67 6.64 41.37 -52.96
C ASP A 67 6.05 40.89 -51.61
N GLU A 68 6.16 41.76 -50.60
CA GLU A 68 5.35 41.96 -49.37
C GLU A 68 4.67 40.72 -48.74
N GLU A 69 4.87 40.34 -47.48
CA GLU A 69 4.47 41.07 -46.28
C GLU A 69 4.95 40.23 -45.06
N ARG A 70 5.64 40.82 -44.10
CA ARG A 70 5.98 40.15 -42.82
C ARG A 70 4.72 40.08 -41.97
N VAL A 71 3.98 38.98 -42.09
CA VAL A 71 2.95 38.61 -41.10
C VAL A 71 3.68 37.94 -39.94
N SER A 72 3.57 38.51 -38.75
CA SER A 72 4.08 37.96 -37.50
C SER A 72 3.16 36.83 -37.03
N ASP A 73 3.45 35.59 -37.45
CA ASP A 73 2.82 34.37 -36.96
C ASP A 73 3.35 33.97 -35.56
N ASP A 74 3.37 34.92 -34.62
CA ASP A 74 3.86 34.69 -33.26
C ASP A 74 2.79 34.03 -32.35
N GLU A 75 1.52 33.97 -32.76
CA GLU A 75 0.44 33.38 -31.95
C GLU A 75 0.31 31.85 -32.10
N ASP A 76 0.70 31.25 -33.24
CA ASP A 76 0.56 29.80 -33.48
C ASP A 76 1.73 28.96 -32.92
N ARG A 77 2.84 29.60 -32.48
CA ARG A 77 4.03 28.89 -31.96
C ARG A 77 3.97 28.52 -30.48
N LEU A 78 2.95 28.98 -29.75
CA LEU A 78 2.81 28.76 -28.31
C LEU A 78 2.20 27.40 -27.95
N ASP A 79 1.63 26.68 -28.93
CA ASP A 79 1.00 25.36 -28.73
C ASP A 79 1.93 24.16 -29.01
N SER A 80 3.23 24.38 -29.24
CA SER A 80 4.15 23.28 -29.54
C SER A 80 4.52 22.49 -28.26
N VAL A 81 4.30 21.18 -28.29
CA VAL A 81 4.61 20.28 -27.16
C VAL A 81 6.10 19.93 -27.20
N ILE A 82 6.86 20.40 -26.21
CA ILE A 82 8.28 20.03 -26.04
C ILE A 82 8.36 18.55 -25.62
N VAL A 83 8.82 17.67 -26.51
CA VAL A 83 9.03 16.24 -26.23
C VAL A 83 10.51 15.87 -26.27
N THR A 84 11.29 16.54 -27.11
CA THR A 84 12.70 16.22 -27.38
C THR A 84 13.60 17.41 -27.09
N GLY A 85 14.91 17.14 -26.96
CA GLY A 85 15.91 18.21 -26.84
C GLY A 85 15.94 19.13 -28.07
N TYR A 86 15.45 18.66 -29.23
CA TYR A 86 15.34 19.46 -30.44
C TYR A 86 14.20 20.47 -30.33
N ASP A 87 13.04 20.06 -29.82
CA ASP A 87 11.90 20.94 -29.57
C ASP A 87 12.28 22.04 -28.56
N ALA A 88 13.00 21.67 -27.49
CA ALA A 88 13.49 22.63 -26.51
C ALA A 88 14.54 23.60 -27.09
N ALA A 89 15.34 23.18 -28.09
CA ALA A 89 16.37 24.01 -28.70
C ALA A 89 15.78 25.19 -29.50
N GLN A 90 14.54 25.08 -29.97
CA GLN A 90 13.85 26.15 -30.70
C GLN A 90 13.50 27.35 -29.79
N TYR A 91 13.42 27.13 -28.48
CA TYR A 91 13.07 28.14 -27.49
C TYR A 91 14.28 28.67 -26.71
N LEU A 92 15.48 28.14 -26.98
CA LEU A 92 16.71 28.56 -26.34
C LEU A 92 17.49 29.50 -27.27
N LEU A 93 17.95 30.63 -26.73
CA LEU A 93 18.84 31.55 -27.44
C LEU A 93 20.10 30.81 -27.92
N SER A 94 20.29 30.76 -29.24
CA SER A 94 21.54 30.24 -29.82
C SER A 94 22.68 31.18 -29.47
N LEU A 95 23.77 30.62 -28.92
CA LEU A 95 25.03 31.35 -28.68
C LEU A 95 25.95 31.35 -29.91
N ARG A 96 25.45 30.86 -31.06
CA ARG A 96 26.16 30.85 -32.34
C ARG A 96 25.50 31.85 -33.29
N ASP A 97 26.34 32.60 -34.02
CA ASP A 97 25.91 33.58 -35.03
C ASP A 97 25.37 32.93 -36.33
N ASP A 98 25.22 31.61 -36.38
CA ASP A 98 24.73 30.86 -37.54
C ASP A 98 23.19 30.74 -37.59
N PHE A 99 22.47 31.32 -36.62
CA PHE A 99 21.00 31.29 -36.50
C PHE A 99 20.38 29.89 -36.50
N GLU A 100 21.17 28.81 -36.38
CA GLU A 100 20.64 27.45 -36.27
C GLU A 100 20.30 27.10 -34.81
N PRO A 101 19.21 26.34 -34.55
CA PRO A 101 18.91 25.84 -33.22
C PRO A 101 20.01 24.86 -32.78
N ALA A 102 20.88 25.31 -31.88
CA ALA A 102 21.89 24.44 -31.32
C ALA A 102 21.18 23.42 -30.41
N LEU A 103 21.09 22.16 -30.85
CA LEU A 103 20.81 21.02 -29.97
C LEU A 103 21.94 20.95 -28.94
N THR A 104 21.78 21.70 -27.85
CA THR A 104 22.78 21.82 -26.81
C THR A 104 22.49 20.83 -25.71
N PHE A 105 23.51 20.51 -24.92
CA PHE A 105 23.31 19.75 -23.68
C PHE A 105 22.22 20.38 -22.80
N ARG A 106 22.08 21.72 -22.82
CA ARG A 106 21.02 22.45 -22.10
C ARG A 106 19.63 22.10 -22.62
N SER A 107 19.43 22.00 -23.93
CA SER A 107 18.12 21.70 -24.51
C SER A 107 17.67 20.27 -24.21
N ILE A 108 18.61 19.32 -24.23
CA ILE A 108 18.35 17.93 -23.81
C ILE A 108 17.97 17.86 -22.33
N VAL A 109 18.73 18.53 -21.46
CA VAL A 109 18.43 18.58 -20.01
C VAL A 109 17.07 19.22 -19.75
N VAL A 110 16.75 20.33 -20.42
CA VAL A 110 15.45 21.01 -20.29
C VAL A 110 14.30 20.11 -20.76
N ALA A 111 14.43 19.44 -21.91
CA ALA A 111 13.41 18.52 -22.39
C ALA A 111 13.23 17.31 -21.47
N SER A 112 14.31 16.74 -20.94
CA SER A 112 14.23 15.65 -19.95
C SER A 112 13.56 16.10 -18.65
N ALA A 113 13.92 17.28 -18.14
CA ALA A 113 13.29 17.86 -16.95
C ALA A 113 11.80 18.18 -17.19
N TRP A 114 11.46 18.72 -18.36
CA TRP A 114 10.08 19.01 -18.77
C TRP A 114 9.25 17.73 -18.89
N ASN A 115 9.77 16.68 -19.52
CA ASN A 115 9.08 15.40 -19.59
C ASN A 115 8.89 14.75 -18.21
N ALA A 116 9.89 14.85 -17.32
CA ALA A 116 9.76 14.38 -15.95
C ALA A 116 8.68 15.16 -15.19
N ALA A 117 8.67 16.50 -15.31
CA ALA A 117 7.65 17.35 -14.71
C ALA A 117 6.25 17.04 -15.28
N ARG A 118 6.14 16.86 -16.59
CA ARG A 118 4.89 16.51 -17.28
C ARG A 118 4.36 15.14 -16.83
N ALA A 119 5.25 14.16 -16.66
CA ALA A 119 4.89 12.87 -16.10
C ALA A 119 4.32 13.04 -14.69
N VAL A 120 5.01 13.72 -13.78
CA VAL A 120 4.53 13.98 -12.40
C VAL A 120 3.17 14.69 -12.39
N MET A 121 3.01 15.74 -13.20
CA MET A 121 1.74 16.46 -13.32
C MET A 121 0.61 15.56 -13.85
N SER A 122 0.91 14.68 -14.82
CA SER A 122 -0.09 13.73 -15.35
C SER A 122 -0.52 12.68 -14.32
N HIS A 123 0.40 12.22 -13.47
CA HIS A 123 0.08 11.27 -12.40
C HIS A 123 -0.78 11.93 -11.32
N SER A 124 -0.43 13.14 -10.91
CA SER A 124 -1.20 13.92 -9.92
C SER A 124 -2.60 14.25 -10.44
N ALA A 125 -2.71 14.69 -11.70
CA ALA A 125 -4.00 14.93 -12.33
C ALA A 125 -4.87 13.66 -12.40
N ARG A 126 -4.28 12.50 -12.74
CA ARG A 126 -4.99 11.21 -12.79
C ARG A 126 -5.50 10.81 -11.40
N LEU A 127 -4.68 10.96 -10.35
CA LEU A 127 -5.10 10.70 -8.96
C LEU A 127 -6.29 11.58 -8.58
N TYR A 128 -6.21 12.88 -8.86
CA TYR A 128 -7.27 13.83 -8.51
C TYR A 128 -8.58 13.54 -9.26
N SER A 129 -8.50 13.19 -10.55
CA SER A 129 -9.67 12.76 -11.33
C SER A 129 -10.30 11.50 -10.75
N MET A 130 -9.51 10.51 -10.33
CA MET A 130 -10.03 9.28 -9.72
C MET A 130 -10.72 9.57 -8.38
N ILE A 131 -10.13 10.42 -7.53
CA ILE A 131 -10.73 10.83 -6.25
C ILE A 131 -12.08 11.54 -6.49
N LYS A 132 -12.14 12.45 -7.45
CA LYS A 132 -13.39 13.16 -7.81
C LYS A 132 -14.45 12.18 -8.32
N GLN A 133 -14.08 11.26 -9.19
CA GLN A 133 -15.00 10.26 -9.72
C GLN A 133 -15.56 9.33 -8.62
N ASP A 134 -14.72 8.84 -7.70
CA ASP A 134 -15.19 8.03 -6.55
C ASP A 134 -16.11 8.84 -5.63
N ALA A 135 -15.80 10.13 -5.42
CA ALA A 135 -16.64 11.02 -4.63
C ALA A 135 -18.02 11.22 -5.28
N GLU A 136 -18.07 11.52 -6.57
CA GLU A 136 -19.31 11.67 -7.35
C GLU A 136 -20.14 10.38 -7.35
N GLU A 137 -19.49 9.23 -7.58
CA GLU A 137 -20.15 7.93 -7.58
C GLU A 137 -20.80 7.64 -6.22
N ARG A 138 -20.08 7.86 -5.11
CA ARG A 138 -20.62 7.63 -3.77
C ARG A 138 -21.72 8.60 -3.40
N GLN A 139 -21.56 9.88 -3.74
CA GLN A 139 -22.56 10.91 -3.47
C GLN A 139 -23.84 10.67 -4.27
N SER A 140 -23.74 10.17 -5.51
CA SER A 140 -24.91 9.82 -6.33
C SER A 140 -25.70 8.64 -5.76
N ARG A 141 -25.03 7.65 -5.19
CA ARG A 141 -25.66 6.46 -4.57
C ARG A 141 -26.36 6.79 -3.25
N ASN A 142 -25.82 7.71 -2.47
CA ASN A 142 -26.36 8.05 -1.16
C ASN A 142 -25.97 9.50 -0.78
N PRO A 143 -26.72 10.51 -1.26
CA PRO A 143 -26.41 11.90 -0.98
C PRO A 143 -26.54 12.16 0.51
N LYS A 144 -25.44 12.59 1.12
CA LYS A 144 -25.38 12.93 2.55
C LYS A 144 -24.92 14.37 2.73
N VAL A 145 -25.52 15.02 3.71
CA VAL A 145 -25.15 16.36 4.14
C VAL A 145 -24.00 16.25 5.11
N ASP A 146 -22.95 17.00 4.85
CA ASP A 146 -21.82 17.16 5.76
C ASP A 146 -22.03 18.44 6.60
N ARG A 147 -22.28 18.27 7.90
CA ARG A 147 -22.55 19.36 8.83
C ARG A 147 -21.33 19.73 9.67
N PHE A 148 -20.40 18.80 9.86
CA PHE A 148 -19.25 18.96 10.77
C PHE A 148 -17.92 18.99 10.03
N ARG A 149 -17.93 19.62 8.86
CA ARG A 149 -16.79 19.69 7.95
C ARG A 149 -15.57 20.30 8.66
N PRO A 150 -14.37 19.68 8.55
CA PRO A 150 -13.15 20.28 9.10
C PRO A 150 -12.74 21.54 8.34
N SER A 151 -12.12 22.49 9.04
CA SER A 151 -11.47 23.65 8.41
C SER A 151 -10.09 23.29 7.89
N PHE A 152 -9.77 23.70 6.66
CA PHE A 152 -8.43 23.56 6.07
C PHE A 152 -7.67 24.89 6.10
N SER A 153 -6.38 24.81 6.40
CA SER A 153 -5.47 25.95 6.30
C SER A 153 -4.89 26.06 4.88
N PRO A 154 -4.36 27.22 4.46
CA PRO A 154 -3.67 27.33 3.17
C PRO A 154 -2.48 26.35 3.01
N ALA A 155 -1.88 25.90 4.11
CA ALA A 155 -0.80 24.91 4.08
C ALA A 155 -1.26 23.52 3.62
N ASP A 156 -2.56 23.22 3.76
CA ASP A 156 -3.19 21.95 3.40
C ASP A 156 -3.44 21.83 1.89
N GLY A 157 -3.36 22.94 1.17
CA GLY A 157 -3.57 23.00 -0.27
C GLY A 157 -5.04 23.01 -0.67
N ASP A 158 -5.27 23.00 -1.98
CA ASP A 158 -6.61 23.17 -2.53
C ASP A 158 -7.45 21.92 -2.36
N GLU A 159 -8.74 22.09 -2.13
CA GLU A 159 -9.65 20.97 -2.00
C GLU A 159 -9.87 20.27 -3.35
N ILE A 160 -9.78 18.94 -3.32
CA ILE A 160 -10.03 18.07 -4.47
C ILE A 160 -11.47 17.56 -4.42
N ALA A 161 -11.83 16.91 -3.31
CA ALA A 161 -13.14 16.31 -3.10
C ALA A 161 -13.40 15.99 -1.63
N SER A 162 -14.68 15.83 -1.28
CA SER A 162 -15.13 15.33 0.01
C SER A 162 -16.14 14.20 -0.18
N ILE A 163 -16.06 13.16 0.65
CA ILE A 163 -16.91 11.97 0.58
C ILE A 163 -17.54 11.76 1.96
N SER A 164 -18.84 12.05 2.08
CA SER A 164 -19.58 11.82 3.32
C SER A 164 -20.34 10.51 3.26
N VAL A 165 -19.95 9.54 4.08
CA VAL A 165 -20.63 8.24 4.17
C VAL A 165 -20.95 7.86 5.61
N ARG A 166 -21.83 6.86 5.74
CA ARG A 166 -22.33 6.29 7.00
C ARG A 166 -21.26 5.73 7.95
N HIS A 167 -20.01 5.59 7.48
CA HIS A 167 -18.94 4.93 8.24
C HIS A 167 -17.84 5.88 8.67
N ILE A 168 -17.18 6.53 7.70
CA ILE A 168 -16.10 7.50 7.89
C ILE A 168 -16.24 8.52 6.77
N SER A 169 -16.22 9.81 7.08
CA SER A 169 -16.16 10.86 6.06
C SER A 169 -14.71 11.10 5.65
N TYR A 170 -14.48 11.33 4.37
CA TYR A 170 -13.15 11.52 3.78
C TYR A 170 -13.05 12.89 3.15
N TYR A 171 -11.90 13.54 3.32
CA TYR A 171 -11.60 14.84 2.71
C TYR A 171 -10.24 14.78 2.05
N PHE A 172 -10.19 15.22 0.80
CA PHE A 172 -9.00 15.22 -0.02
C PHE A 172 -8.67 16.65 -0.42
N THR A 173 -7.45 17.04 -0.13
CA THR A 173 -6.83 18.27 -0.63
C THR A 173 -5.59 17.90 -1.44
N THR A 174 -4.95 18.85 -2.10
CA THR A 174 -3.73 18.57 -2.87
C THR A 174 -2.58 18.05 -2.01
N LYS A 175 -2.56 18.29 -0.68
CA LYS A 175 -1.44 17.86 0.19
C LYS A 175 -1.85 16.93 1.33
N VAL A 176 -3.09 16.99 1.79
CA VAL A 176 -3.54 16.23 2.95
C VAL A 176 -4.78 15.41 2.66
N PHE A 177 -4.89 14.31 3.40
CA PHE A 177 -6.05 13.44 3.45
C PHE A 177 -6.56 13.39 4.89
N VAL A 178 -7.86 13.61 5.08
CA VAL A 178 -8.50 13.59 6.41
C VAL A 178 -9.61 12.56 6.44
N LYS A 179 -9.57 11.71 7.47
CA LYS A 179 -10.67 10.84 7.87
C LYS A 179 -11.38 11.45 9.07
N ARG A 180 -12.71 11.45 9.07
CA ARG A 180 -13.53 11.92 10.18
C ARG A 180 -14.55 10.88 10.61
N GLN A 181 -14.72 10.73 11.91
CA GLN A 181 -15.89 10.08 12.48
C GLN A 181 -17.18 10.78 12.03
N PRO A 182 -18.20 10.04 11.55
CA PRO A 182 -19.49 10.64 11.22
C PRO A 182 -20.25 11.02 12.51
N HIS A 183 -20.93 12.17 12.49
CA HIS A 183 -21.76 12.59 13.62
C HIS A 183 -23.11 11.86 13.61
N THR A 184 -23.68 11.59 14.78
CA THR A 184 -24.95 10.86 14.92
C THR A 184 -26.09 11.48 14.10
N ASP A 185 -26.10 12.81 13.98
CA ASP A 185 -27.10 13.57 13.22
C ASP A 185 -26.99 13.38 11.70
N GLU A 186 -25.87 12.87 11.19
CA GLU A 186 -25.61 12.64 9.76
C GLU A 186 -25.87 11.17 9.36
N LEU A 187 -25.78 10.25 10.34
CA LEU A 187 -25.93 8.81 10.13
C LEU A 187 -27.34 8.43 9.65
N GLY A 188 -28.36 9.14 10.14
CA GLY A 188 -29.76 8.86 9.85
C GLY A 188 -30.22 7.53 10.44
N LEU A 189 -31.22 6.92 9.80
CA LEU A 189 -31.80 5.66 10.24
C LEU A 189 -31.19 4.45 9.52
N ASP A 190 -31.16 3.31 10.20
CA ASP A 190 -30.84 2.02 9.60
C ASP A 190 -32.06 1.39 8.91
N GLY A 191 -31.87 0.19 8.32
CA GLY A 191 -32.92 -0.52 7.59
C GLY A 191 -34.12 -0.96 8.44
N PHE A 192 -34.04 -0.80 9.77
CA PHE A 192 -35.12 -1.10 10.71
C PHE A 192 -35.73 0.19 11.30
N GLY A 193 -35.35 1.36 10.79
CA GLY A 193 -35.85 2.66 11.27
C GLY A 193 -35.24 3.14 12.59
N ASN A 194 -34.17 2.51 13.09
CA ASN A 194 -33.50 2.95 14.32
C ASN A 194 -32.36 3.93 13.99
N PRO A 195 -32.01 4.86 14.90
CA PRO A 195 -30.80 5.67 14.75
C PRO A 195 -29.59 4.77 14.56
N MET A 196 -28.87 5.00 13.47
CA MET A 196 -27.72 4.17 13.15
C MET A 196 -26.55 4.55 14.05
N VAL A 197 -25.89 3.55 14.64
CA VAL A 197 -24.70 3.70 15.48
C VAL A 197 -23.57 2.91 14.85
N ASN A 198 -22.39 3.51 14.73
CA ASN A 198 -21.20 2.83 14.24
C ASN A 198 -20.16 2.71 15.37
N PRO A 199 -20.17 1.61 16.14
CA PRO A 199 -19.20 1.41 17.19
C PRO A 199 -17.78 1.31 16.59
N TYR A 200 -16.77 1.70 17.37
CA TYR A 200 -15.34 1.67 17.03
C TYR A 200 -14.79 2.73 16.07
N ILE A 201 -15.57 3.63 15.48
CA ILE A 201 -14.98 4.58 14.51
C ILE A 201 -13.93 5.49 15.15
N ALA A 202 -14.26 6.07 16.31
CA ALA A 202 -13.31 6.89 17.07
C ALA A 202 -12.03 6.10 17.37
N ASP A 203 -12.17 4.90 17.93
CA ASP A 203 -11.04 4.05 18.33
C ASP A 203 -10.23 3.54 17.15
N ARG A 204 -10.86 3.30 15.99
CA ARG A 204 -10.20 2.94 14.73
C ARG A 204 -9.32 4.07 14.21
N LEU A 205 -9.79 5.31 14.26
CA LEU A 205 -8.98 6.48 13.86
C LEU A 205 -7.81 6.70 14.83
N ARG A 206 -8.05 6.57 16.14
CA ARG A 206 -6.97 6.62 17.15
C ARG A 206 -5.97 5.48 16.96
N ASN A 207 -6.45 4.28 16.64
CA ASN A 207 -5.59 3.12 16.38
C ASN A 207 -4.77 3.32 15.11
N GLU A 208 -5.37 3.81 14.02
CA GLU A 208 -4.66 4.11 12.78
C GLU A 208 -3.52 5.12 13.03
N ALA A 209 -3.78 6.20 13.77
CA ALA A 209 -2.75 7.16 14.14
C ALA A 209 -1.59 6.50 14.92
N ALA A 210 -1.92 5.70 15.94
CA ALA A 210 -0.94 4.99 16.75
C ALA A 210 -0.10 4.01 15.91
N VAL A 211 -0.73 3.29 14.98
CA VAL A 211 -0.04 2.33 14.12
C VAL A 211 0.84 3.05 13.08
N LEU A 212 0.36 4.11 12.44
CA LEU A 212 1.15 4.89 11.47
C LEU A 212 2.44 5.42 12.12
N GLN A 213 2.33 6.06 13.28
CA GLN A 213 3.49 6.55 14.04
C GLN A 213 4.43 5.40 14.44
N PHE A 214 3.87 4.27 14.87
CA PHE A 214 4.66 3.11 15.29
C PHE A 214 5.41 2.46 14.12
N VAL A 215 4.76 2.24 12.99
CA VAL A 215 5.34 1.63 11.79
C VAL A 215 6.42 2.54 11.20
N ALA A 216 6.15 3.84 11.06
CA ALA A 216 7.12 4.81 10.55
C ALA A 216 8.38 4.89 11.43
N LYS A 217 8.23 4.73 12.75
CA LYS A 217 9.36 4.77 13.70
C LYS A 217 10.21 3.49 13.70
N HIS A 218 9.62 2.33 13.48
CA HIS A 218 10.30 1.03 13.71
C HIS A 218 10.58 0.22 12.44
N THR A 219 10.17 0.72 11.27
CA THR A 219 10.32 0.03 9.99
C THR A 219 10.69 1.01 8.88
N THR A 220 11.03 0.48 7.71
CA THR A 220 11.17 1.26 6.47
C THR A 220 9.96 1.11 5.56
N ILE A 221 8.86 0.56 6.08
CA ILE A 221 7.62 0.35 5.32
C ILE A 221 7.07 1.73 4.95
N PRO A 222 6.79 2.00 3.66
CA PRO A 222 6.23 3.27 3.29
C PRO A 222 4.75 3.32 3.73
N VAL A 223 4.45 4.30 4.57
CA VAL A 223 3.10 4.61 5.07
C VAL A 223 2.83 6.10 4.90
N PRO A 224 1.56 6.55 4.86
CA PRO A 224 1.25 7.97 4.85
C PRO A 224 1.86 8.67 6.06
N GLU A 225 2.43 9.84 5.85
CA GLU A 225 2.95 10.65 6.93
C GLU A 225 1.80 11.06 7.86
N PHE A 226 1.92 10.69 9.14
CA PHE A 226 1.01 11.16 10.17
C PHE A 226 1.24 12.65 10.41
N LEU A 227 0.18 13.47 10.28
CA LEU A 227 0.26 14.91 10.50
C LEU A 227 -0.43 15.33 11.80
N ASP A 228 -1.67 14.87 12.01
CA ASP A 228 -2.44 15.25 13.20
C ASP A 228 -3.56 14.26 13.55
N LEU A 229 -3.94 14.26 14.83
CA LEU A 229 -5.12 13.57 15.37
C LEU A 229 -5.75 14.51 16.40
N TRP A 230 -6.95 14.99 16.13
CA TRP A 230 -7.65 15.92 17.02
C TRP A 230 -9.11 15.53 17.22
N GLU A 231 -9.71 16.16 18.22
CA GLU A 231 -11.12 16.00 18.56
C GLU A 231 -11.81 17.36 18.53
N GLU A 232 -12.92 17.43 17.83
CA GLU A 232 -13.75 18.64 17.71
C GLU A 232 -15.21 18.21 17.62
N ASN A 233 -16.11 18.87 18.36
CA ASN A 233 -17.54 18.53 18.41
C ASN A 233 -17.81 17.03 18.71
N GLU A 234 -17.02 16.43 19.61
CA GLU A 234 -17.08 15.00 19.97
C GLU A 234 -16.75 14.03 18.81
N LEU A 235 -16.19 14.53 17.71
CA LEU A 235 -15.74 13.74 16.57
C LEU A 235 -14.23 13.64 16.57
N VAL A 236 -13.72 12.45 16.25
CA VAL A 236 -12.30 12.22 16.01
C VAL A 236 -11.98 12.48 14.54
N TYR A 237 -10.87 13.18 14.31
CA TYR A 237 -10.32 13.48 12.99
C TYR A 237 -8.88 12.98 12.92
N LEU A 238 -8.54 12.26 11.85
CA LEU A 238 -7.18 11.83 11.54
C LEU A 238 -6.74 12.49 10.24
N LYS A 239 -5.59 13.17 10.27
CA LYS A 239 -4.98 13.82 9.12
C LYS A 239 -3.62 13.21 8.80
N THR A 240 -3.44 12.88 7.53
CA THR A 240 -2.18 12.39 6.97
C THR A 240 -1.79 13.20 5.74
N ALA A 241 -0.54 13.10 5.32
CA ALA A 241 -0.16 13.56 3.98
C ALA A 241 -0.92 12.74 2.92
N LEU A 242 -1.34 13.40 1.84
CA LEU A 242 -1.83 12.73 0.64
C LEU A 242 -0.63 12.08 -0.05
N VAL A 243 -0.74 10.78 -0.35
CA VAL A 243 0.31 10.08 -1.11
C VAL A 243 0.10 10.37 -2.60
N GLU A 244 1.01 11.16 -3.17
CA GLU A 244 0.98 11.54 -4.58
C GLU A 244 1.73 10.54 -5.47
N ASN A 245 1.54 10.66 -6.79
CA ASN A 245 2.28 9.92 -7.81
C ASN A 245 2.17 8.39 -7.72
N ALA A 246 1.07 7.88 -7.17
CA ALA A 246 0.80 6.46 -7.07
C ALA A 246 -0.66 6.14 -7.40
N VAL A 247 -0.91 4.89 -7.80
CA VAL A 247 -2.26 4.37 -8.04
C VAL A 247 -2.53 3.20 -7.12
N GLU A 248 -3.77 3.04 -6.68
CA GLU A 248 -4.17 1.84 -5.96
C GLU A 248 -4.01 0.62 -6.87
N LEU A 249 -3.50 -0.49 -6.32
CA LEU A 249 -3.31 -1.72 -7.07
C LEU A 249 -4.61 -2.22 -7.74
N ARG A 250 -5.78 -1.94 -7.16
CA ARG A 250 -7.08 -2.28 -7.77
C ARG A 250 -7.42 -1.49 -9.04
N HIS A 251 -6.75 -0.36 -9.28
CA HIS A 251 -6.96 0.52 -10.42
C HIS A 251 -5.86 0.41 -11.49
N VAL A 252 -4.92 -0.52 -11.31
CA VAL A 252 -3.99 -0.90 -12.38
C VAL A 252 -4.80 -1.55 -13.51
N ASP A 253 -4.45 -1.22 -14.76
CA ASP A 253 -5.11 -1.74 -15.95
C ASP A 253 -5.19 -3.27 -15.91
N GLU A 254 -6.35 -3.83 -16.28
CA GLU A 254 -6.66 -5.25 -16.12
C GLU A 254 -5.65 -6.17 -16.83
N SER A 255 -5.11 -5.71 -17.97
CA SER A 255 -4.07 -6.43 -18.73
C SER A 255 -2.72 -6.50 -18.00
N LEU A 256 -2.41 -5.52 -17.15
CA LEU A 256 -1.17 -5.42 -16.40
C LEU A 256 -1.31 -5.94 -14.97
N LEU A 257 -2.53 -6.05 -14.46
CA LEU A 257 -2.82 -6.43 -13.08
C LEU A 257 -2.15 -7.75 -12.63
N PRO A 258 -2.10 -8.84 -13.44
CA PRO A 258 -1.38 -10.05 -13.04
C PRO A 258 0.12 -9.82 -12.80
N MET A 259 0.76 -9.00 -13.64
CA MET A 259 2.16 -8.63 -13.50
C MET A 259 2.38 -7.75 -12.27
N ALA A 260 1.49 -6.78 -12.04
CA ALA A 260 1.53 -5.93 -10.86
C ALA A 260 1.38 -6.73 -9.56
N ILE A 261 0.42 -7.66 -9.49
CA ILE A 261 0.24 -8.55 -8.34
C ILE A 261 1.49 -9.40 -8.09
N MET A 262 2.12 -9.92 -9.14
CA MET A 262 3.35 -10.70 -9.02
C MET A 262 4.49 -9.85 -8.43
N SER A 263 4.68 -8.63 -8.95
CA SER A 263 5.70 -7.67 -8.46
C SER A 263 5.44 -7.26 -7.01
N VAL A 264 4.21 -6.87 -6.68
CA VAL A 264 3.79 -6.50 -5.32
C VAL A 264 3.96 -7.67 -4.36
N THR A 265 3.57 -8.88 -4.76
CA THR A 265 3.72 -10.08 -3.94
C THR A 265 5.19 -10.36 -3.62
N ALA A 266 6.09 -10.17 -4.59
CA ALA A 266 7.52 -10.33 -4.37
C ALA A 266 8.03 -9.32 -3.33
N GLN A 267 7.69 -8.03 -3.49
CA GLN A 267 8.07 -6.95 -2.55
C GLN A 267 7.50 -7.16 -1.15
N LEU A 268 6.22 -7.53 -1.02
CA LEU A 268 5.59 -7.82 0.26
C LEU A 268 6.30 -8.97 0.98
N LYS A 269 6.66 -10.03 0.26
CA LYS A 269 7.32 -11.20 0.85
C LYS A 269 8.79 -10.97 1.19
N SER A 270 9.53 -10.21 0.37
CA SER A 270 10.96 -9.99 0.57
C SER A 270 11.26 -8.88 1.57
N ASP A 271 10.38 -7.87 1.69
CA ASP A 271 10.68 -6.66 2.46
C ASP A 271 9.62 -6.38 3.55
N ILE A 272 8.37 -6.14 3.16
CA ILE A 272 7.34 -5.59 4.09
C ILE A 272 6.95 -6.59 5.19
N LEU A 273 6.50 -7.80 4.82
CA LEU A 273 6.00 -8.78 5.78
C LEU A 273 7.08 -9.25 6.78
N PRO A 274 8.35 -9.47 6.38
CA PRO A 274 9.43 -9.72 7.33
C PRO A 274 9.60 -8.61 8.37
N GLN A 275 9.50 -7.34 7.96
CA GLN A 275 9.61 -6.21 8.89
C GLN A 275 8.45 -6.18 9.90
N LEU A 276 7.22 -6.40 9.44
CA LEU A 276 6.05 -6.50 10.32
C LEU A 276 6.17 -7.67 11.31
N ARG A 277 6.61 -8.84 10.83
CA ARG A 277 6.78 -10.05 11.67
C ARG A 277 7.87 -9.93 12.73
N ARG A 278 8.86 -9.06 12.51
CA ARG A 278 9.92 -8.77 13.49
C ARG A 278 9.40 -7.94 14.66
N LEU A 279 8.33 -7.19 14.48
CA LEU A 279 7.68 -6.44 15.55
C LEU A 279 6.79 -7.39 16.33
N ARG A 280 7.21 -7.73 17.56
CA ARG A 280 6.56 -8.74 18.39
C ARG A 280 6.13 -8.18 19.74
N ARG A 281 5.05 -8.74 20.28
CA ARG A 281 4.53 -8.47 21.62
C ARG A 281 3.85 -9.70 22.21
N ASN A 282 3.74 -9.69 23.52
CA ASN A 282 3.06 -10.74 24.27
C ASN A 282 1.55 -10.50 24.47
N PHE A 283 1.00 -9.35 24.04
CA PHE A 283 -0.43 -9.06 24.12
C PHE A 283 -1.03 -8.67 22.76
N MET A 284 -2.31 -9.00 22.54
CA MET A 284 -3.03 -8.62 21.33
C MET A 284 -3.53 -7.17 21.37
N GLY A 285 -3.53 -6.50 20.23
CA GLY A 285 -4.15 -5.16 20.08
C GLY A 285 -3.21 -4.10 19.54
N SER A 286 -3.55 -2.84 19.81
CA SER A 286 -2.81 -1.68 19.28
C SER A 286 -1.37 -1.61 19.79
N PRO A 287 -0.44 -0.99 19.03
CA PRO A 287 0.83 -0.52 19.59
C PRO A 287 0.67 0.43 20.79
N ASN A 288 -0.45 1.16 20.89
CA ASN A 288 -0.82 1.91 22.08
C ASN A 288 -1.65 1.01 23.04
N PRO A 289 -1.11 0.60 24.21
CA PRO A 289 -1.79 -0.30 25.14
C PRO A 289 -3.03 0.31 25.81
N GLU A 290 -3.22 1.64 25.72
CA GLU A 290 -4.39 2.33 26.27
C GLU A 290 -5.62 2.21 25.34
N LEU A 291 -5.42 1.87 24.07
CA LEU A 291 -6.51 1.72 23.12
C LEU A 291 -7.16 0.33 23.22
N PRO A 292 -8.49 0.24 23.00
CA PRO A 292 -9.16 -1.04 22.97
C PRO A 292 -8.66 -1.90 21.81
N VAL A 293 -8.78 -3.23 21.94
CA VAL A 293 -8.50 -4.14 20.83
C VAL A 293 -9.51 -3.89 19.71
N ILE A 294 -9.00 -3.51 18.54
CA ILE A 294 -9.76 -3.45 17.30
C ILE A 294 -9.48 -4.72 16.52
N PRO A 295 -10.33 -5.75 16.58
CA PRO A 295 -10.09 -6.97 15.82
C PRO A 295 -10.31 -6.71 14.32
N PRO A 296 -9.80 -7.60 13.45
CA PRO A 296 -10.07 -7.53 12.03
C PRO A 296 -11.58 -7.47 11.70
N ARG A 297 -11.95 -6.70 10.67
CA ARG A 297 -13.36 -6.46 10.27
C ARG A 297 -14.21 -7.72 10.16
N ARG A 298 -13.59 -8.83 9.75
CA ARG A 298 -14.25 -10.13 9.60
C ARG A 298 -14.80 -10.73 10.89
N LEU A 299 -14.37 -10.26 12.05
CA LEU A 299 -14.87 -10.69 13.35
C LEU A 299 -16.06 -9.86 13.84
N TRP A 300 -16.36 -8.74 13.18
CA TRP A 300 -17.42 -7.84 13.61
C TRP A 300 -18.80 -8.38 13.23
N ARG A 301 -19.77 -8.17 14.11
CA ARG A 301 -21.18 -8.40 13.84
C ARG A 301 -21.90 -7.07 13.63
N PHE A 302 -23.01 -7.11 12.91
CA PHE A 302 -23.85 -5.92 12.76
C PHE A 302 -24.34 -5.46 14.14
N ARG A 303 -24.12 -4.18 14.46
CA ARG A 303 -24.42 -3.55 15.77
C ARG A 303 -23.64 -4.13 16.97
N GLU A 304 -22.46 -4.69 16.74
CA GLU A 304 -21.62 -5.26 17.80
C GLU A 304 -21.07 -4.18 18.75
N LYS A 305 -21.38 -4.28 20.05
CA LYS A 305 -20.84 -3.38 21.10
C LYS A 305 -19.81 -4.06 22.01
N ARG A 306 -19.41 -5.30 21.68
CA ARG A 306 -18.43 -6.07 22.44
C ARG A 306 -17.09 -5.34 22.58
N VAL A 307 -16.69 -5.07 23.82
CA VAL A 307 -15.29 -4.73 24.10
C VAL A 307 -14.45 -6.01 23.95
N TRP A 308 -13.50 -6.01 23.02
CA TRP A 308 -12.66 -7.17 22.76
C TRP A 308 -11.52 -7.21 23.78
N PRO A 309 -11.32 -8.33 24.51
CA PRO A 309 -10.26 -8.43 25.49
C PRO A 309 -8.89 -8.48 24.79
N SER A 310 -7.88 -7.86 25.40
CA SER A 310 -6.48 -8.07 25.02
C SER A 310 -6.00 -9.41 25.58
N MET A 311 -5.78 -10.38 24.71
CA MET A 311 -5.24 -11.67 25.08
C MET A 311 -3.73 -11.55 25.29
N THR A 312 -3.24 -11.95 26.46
CA THR A 312 -1.82 -11.93 26.80
C THR A 312 -1.27 -13.36 26.85
N LYS A 313 0.00 -13.53 26.50
CA LYS A 313 0.77 -14.77 26.56
C LYS A 313 2.05 -14.54 27.37
N ASP A 314 2.68 -15.64 27.78
CA ASP A 314 4.00 -15.61 28.43
C ASP A 314 5.15 -15.31 27.45
N THR A 315 4.88 -15.45 26.14
CA THR A 315 5.84 -15.24 25.06
C THR A 315 5.39 -14.14 24.12
N ASP A 316 6.36 -13.52 23.42
CA ASP A 316 6.10 -12.52 22.38
C ASP A 316 5.63 -13.18 21.07
N ASP A 317 4.51 -13.89 21.12
CA ASP A 317 3.97 -14.66 19.99
C ASP A 317 3.22 -13.81 18.97
N TYR A 318 2.70 -12.66 19.37
CA TYR A 318 1.92 -11.80 18.48
C TYR A 318 2.83 -10.92 17.66
N VAL A 319 2.54 -10.84 16.38
CA VAL A 319 3.27 -10.02 15.41
C VAL A 319 2.37 -8.88 14.93
N LEU A 320 2.97 -7.78 14.49
CA LEU A 320 2.17 -6.70 13.90
C LEU A 320 1.57 -7.20 12.57
N CYS A 321 0.24 -7.18 12.47
CA CYS A 321 -0.53 -7.50 11.28
C CYS A 321 -1.27 -6.25 10.81
N HIS A 322 -1.34 -6.04 9.49
CA HIS A 322 -2.18 -5.05 8.84
C HIS A 322 -3.66 -5.45 8.91
N THR A 323 -3.96 -6.75 8.74
CA THR A 323 -5.29 -7.39 8.83
C THR A 323 -6.31 -7.07 7.72
N ASP A 324 -6.10 -5.99 6.95
CA ASP A 324 -6.88 -5.66 5.75
C ASP A 324 -5.99 -5.29 4.54
N LEU A 325 -4.95 -6.08 4.27
CA LEU A 325 -3.98 -5.81 3.18
C LEU A 325 -4.54 -6.18 1.79
N ASP A 326 -5.57 -5.47 1.35
CA ASP A 326 -6.23 -5.63 0.05
C ASP A 326 -5.63 -4.69 -1.02
N ARG A 327 -5.92 -4.93 -2.30
CA ARG A 327 -5.45 -4.16 -3.46
C ARG A 327 -5.81 -2.66 -3.38
N GLN A 328 -6.88 -2.29 -2.69
CA GLN A 328 -7.25 -0.88 -2.46
C GLN A 328 -6.33 -0.17 -1.45
N ASN A 329 -5.67 -0.95 -0.58
CA ASN A 329 -4.82 -0.45 0.50
C ASN A 329 -3.33 -0.50 0.14
N ILE A 330 -2.99 -0.79 -1.13
CA ILE A 330 -1.63 -0.83 -1.64
C ILE A 330 -1.52 0.17 -2.79
N LEU A 331 -0.75 1.24 -2.58
CA LEU A 331 -0.39 2.20 -3.62
C LEU A 331 0.89 1.75 -4.31
N VAL A 332 0.87 1.76 -5.65
CA VAL A 332 2.01 1.39 -6.49
C VAL A 332 2.35 2.49 -7.48
N ASP A 333 3.62 2.55 -7.86
CA ASP A 333 4.06 3.28 -9.04
C ASP A 333 3.43 2.61 -10.28
N PRO A 334 2.68 3.34 -11.12
CA PRO A 334 1.97 2.74 -12.26
C PRO A 334 2.89 2.20 -13.36
N ASN A 335 4.15 2.64 -13.41
CA ASN A 335 5.12 2.25 -14.42
C ASN A 335 6.00 1.09 -13.94
N THR A 336 6.35 1.04 -12.65
CA THR A 336 7.28 0.03 -12.11
C THR A 336 6.63 -1.00 -11.18
N PHE A 337 5.38 -0.78 -10.77
CA PHE A 337 4.67 -1.52 -9.73
C PHE A 337 5.41 -1.59 -8.39
N LYS A 338 6.33 -0.64 -8.13
CA LYS A 338 6.98 -0.51 -6.82
C LYS A 338 5.94 -0.04 -5.81
N ILE A 339 5.91 -0.65 -4.62
CA ILE A 339 5.02 -0.19 -3.55
C ILE A 339 5.46 1.20 -3.11
N VAL A 340 4.56 2.18 -3.25
CA VAL A 340 4.77 3.58 -2.85
C VAL A 340 4.26 3.83 -1.45
N SER A 341 3.15 3.21 -1.03
CA SER A 341 2.62 3.30 0.33
C SER A 341 1.61 2.20 0.62
N ILE A 342 1.49 1.81 1.90
CA ILE A 342 0.41 0.95 2.41
C ILE A 342 -0.54 1.81 3.23
N LEU A 343 -1.85 1.70 2.96
CA LEU A 343 -2.91 2.55 3.50
C LEU A 343 -3.82 1.77 4.46
N ASP A 344 -4.66 2.51 5.21
CA ASP A 344 -5.78 1.99 6.00
C ASP A 344 -5.38 1.00 7.10
N TRP A 345 -4.55 1.49 8.03
CA TRP A 345 -4.01 0.74 9.18
C TRP A 345 -4.97 0.68 10.38
N GLU A 346 -6.24 1.05 10.20
CA GLU A 346 -7.20 1.25 11.29
C GLU A 346 -7.55 -0.01 12.10
N THR A 347 -7.40 -1.21 11.51
CA THR A 347 -7.59 -2.49 12.21
C THR A 347 -6.27 -3.22 12.45
N ALA A 348 -5.14 -2.59 12.13
CA ALA A 348 -3.83 -3.17 12.35
C ALA A 348 -3.50 -3.24 13.85
N GLY A 349 -2.69 -4.23 14.21
CA GLY A 349 -2.34 -4.50 15.60
C GLY A 349 -1.53 -5.79 15.75
N PHE A 350 -1.14 -6.09 16.98
CA PHE A 350 -0.44 -7.32 17.32
C PHE A 350 -1.44 -8.48 17.38
N PHE A 351 -1.27 -9.46 16.51
CA PHE A 351 -2.15 -10.63 16.36
C PHE A 351 -1.33 -11.88 16.01
N PRO A 352 -1.91 -13.09 16.05
CA PRO A 352 -1.27 -14.26 15.49
C PRO A 352 -0.94 -14.04 14.02
N GLN A 353 0.23 -14.48 13.57
CA GLN A 353 0.73 -14.22 12.22
C GLN A 353 -0.25 -14.69 11.13
N GLU A 354 -0.96 -15.78 11.38
CA GLU A 354 -1.95 -16.38 10.48
C GLU A 354 -3.21 -15.53 10.26
N TRP A 355 -3.36 -14.41 10.99
CA TRP A 355 -4.45 -13.45 10.80
C TRP A 355 -4.18 -12.47 9.65
N GLU A 356 -2.94 -12.41 9.15
CA GLU A 356 -2.60 -11.63 7.95
C GLU A 356 -2.97 -12.43 6.70
N LEU A 357 -4.14 -12.15 6.14
CA LEU A 357 -4.61 -12.81 4.93
C LEU A 357 -4.00 -12.16 3.68
N PRO A 358 -3.67 -12.95 2.63
CA PRO A 358 -3.13 -12.42 1.39
C PRO A 358 -4.23 -11.82 0.49
N LEU A 359 -4.96 -10.82 0.99
CA LEU A 359 -6.14 -10.28 0.31
C LEU A 359 -5.81 -9.70 -1.07
N TRP A 360 -4.61 -9.14 -1.24
CA TRP A 360 -4.14 -8.59 -2.52
C TRP A 360 -4.07 -9.62 -3.66
N THR A 361 -3.99 -10.93 -3.37
CA THR A 361 -3.94 -11.98 -4.39
C THR A 361 -5.32 -12.44 -4.86
N ILE A 362 -6.39 -12.04 -4.18
CA ILE A 362 -7.73 -12.60 -4.36
C ILE A 362 -8.41 -12.08 -5.63
N ASN A 363 -9.02 -12.98 -6.39
CA ASN A 363 -9.76 -12.65 -7.60
C ASN A 363 -11.26 -12.59 -7.32
N GLY A 364 -11.72 -11.38 -7.05
CA GLY A 364 -13.15 -11.07 -6.97
C GLY A 364 -13.82 -11.32 -5.62
N PRO A 365 -15.10 -10.92 -5.49
CA PRO A 365 -15.78 -10.83 -4.20
C PRO A 365 -16.08 -12.18 -3.55
N GLN A 366 -16.39 -13.21 -4.35
CA GLN A 366 -16.80 -14.51 -3.84
C GLN A 366 -15.64 -15.23 -3.15
N GLU A 367 -14.44 -15.19 -3.74
CA GLU A 367 -13.24 -15.77 -3.15
C GLU A 367 -12.86 -15.03 -1.86
N LYS A 368 -12.92 -13.68 -1.87
CA LYS A 368 -12.71 -12.87 -0.66
C LYS A 368 -13.66 -13.26 0.45
N SER A 369 -14.95 -13.40 0.13
CA SER A 369 -15.98 -13.82 1.09
C SER A 369 -15.69 -15.20 1.68
N ARG A 370 -15.31 -16.18 0.84
CA ARG A 370 -14.96 -17.54 1.28
C ARG A 370 -13.77 -17.53 2.24
N MET A 371 -12.67 -16.88 1.85
CA MET A 371 -11.46 -16.81 2.67
C MET A 371 -11.73 -16.12 4.01
N THR A 372 -12.47 -15.01 3.97
CA THR A 372 -12.83 -14.22 5.16
C THR A 372 -13.71 -15.02 6.13
N LYS A 373 -14.68 -15.79 5.62
CA LYS A 373 -15.54 -16.66 6.43
C LYS A 373 -14.75 -17.82 7.06
N GLU A 374 -13.80 -18.40 6.34
CA GLU A 374 -12.94 -19.45 6.87
C GLU A 374 -12.03 -18.92 7.98
N ALA A 375 -11.42 -17.75 7.77
CA ALA A 375 -10.64 -17.07 8.80
C ALA A 375 -11.49 -16.75 10.03
N HIS A 376 -12.69 -16.17 9.84
CA HIS A 376 -13.63 -15.91 10.94
C HIS A 376 -13.88 -17.15 11.80
N ARG A 377 -14.19 -18.31 11.19
CA ARG A 377 -14.48 -19.55 11.93
C ARG A 377 -13.30 -20.03 12.78
N ARG A 378 -12.06 -19.85 12.30
CA ARG A 378 -10.85 -20.24 13.04
C ARG A 378 -10.53 -19.27 14.17
N GLU A 379 -10.71 -17.98 13.92
CA GLU A 379 -10.19 -16.91 14.78
C GLU A 379 -11.16 -16.52 15.91
N ILE A 380 -12.47 -16.60 15.68
CA ILE A 380 -13.46 -16.23 16.70
C ILE A 380 -13.29 -17.04 17.99
N ALA A 381 -12.88 -18.30 17.87
CA ALA A 381 -12.60 -19.19 18.98
C ALA A 381 -11.50 -18.65 19.93
N CYS A 382 -10.61 -17.77 19.46
CA CYS A 382 -9.60 -17.14 20.31
C CYS A 382 -10.22 -16.25 21.40
N PHE A 383 -11.43 -15.76 21.18
CA PHE A 383 -12.15 -14.86 22.08
C PHE A 383 -13.26 -15.56 22.89
N ASP A 384 -13.53 -16.84 22.64
CA ASP A 384 -14.58 -17.60 23.32
C ASP A 384 -14.03 -18.45 24.49
N VAL A 385 -12.71 -18.42 24.74
CA VAL A 385 -12.03 -19.17 25.81
C VAL A 385 -12.36 -18.64 27.22
N SER A 386 -12.99 -17.47 27.34
CA SER A 386 -13.47 -16.95 28.64
C SER A 386 -14.66 -17.75 29.20
N ASP A 387 -15.42 -18.48 28.38
CA ASP A 387 -16.58 -19.25 28.84
C ASP A 387 -16.24 -20.69 29.26
N THR A 388 -15.16 -21.28 28.74
CA THR A 388 -14.80 -22.67 29.08
C THR A 388 -14.24 -22.79 30.50
N THR A 389 -13.63 -21.75 31.05
CA THR A 389 -13.17 -21.75 32.44
C THR A 389 -14.35 -21.65 33.43
N ILE A 390 -15.37 -20.86 33.09
CA ILE A 390 -16.61 -20.74 33.87
C ILE A 390 -17.44 -22.04 33.77
N LEU A 391 -17.54 -22.64 32.59
CA LEU A 391 -18.24 -23.93 32.39
C LEU A 391 -17.50 -25.13 33.00
N ALA A 392 -16.16 -25.14 32.99
CA ALA A 392 -15.37 -26.16 33.68
C ALA A 392 -15.49 -26.03 35.21
N GLY A 393 -15.49 -24.80 35.74
CA GLY A 393 -15.73 -24.53 37.15
C GLY A 393 -17.15 -24.90 37.60
N LEU A 394 -18.17 -24.64 36.77
CA LEU A 394 -19.55 -25.03 37.05
C LEU A 394 -19.75 -26.54 36.96
N ARG A 395 -19.13 -27.24 36.01
CA ARG A 395 -19.18 -28.72 35.97
C ARG A 395 -18.55 -29.36 37.21
N ALA A 396 -17.44 -28.83 37.70
CA ALA A 396 -16.80 -29.31 38.93
C ALA A 396 -17.64 -29.04 40.20
N LEU A 397 -18.56 -28.06 40.16
CA LEU A 397 -19.47 -27.73 41.28
C LEU A 397 -20.77 -28.55 41.28
N PHE A 398 -21.13 -29.20 40.16
CA PHE A 398 -22.38 -29.96 40.01
C PHE A 398 -22.21 -31.47 39.85
N GLU A 399 -20.98 -31.99 39.87
CA GLU A 399 -20.77 -33.45 39.98
C GLU A 399 -20.95 -33.90 41.44
N ILE A 400 -22.16 -34.37 41.74
CA ILE A 400 -22.47 -35.15 42.95
C ILE A 400 -21.82 -36.53 42.78
N PRO A 401 -20.96 -37.00 43.70
CA PRO A 401 -20.37 -38.32 43.62
C PRO A 401 -21.45 -39.39 43.83
N VAL A 402 -21.45 -40.42 42.98
CA VAL A 402 -22.26 -41.65 43.13
C VAL A 402 -21.54 -42.64 44.02
#